data_AF-A0A523AKG8-F1
#
_entry.id   AF-A0A523AKG8-F1
#
_cell.length_a   1.000
_cell.length_b   1.000
_cell.length_c   1.000
_cell.angle_alpha   90.00
_cell.angle_beta   90.00
_cell.angle_gamma   90.00
#
_symmetry.space_group_name_H-M   'P 1'
#
loop_
_entity.id
_entity.type
_entity.pdbx_description
1 polymer ?
#
loop_
_entity_poly.entity_id
_entity_poly.type
_entity_poly.pdbx_seq_one_letter_code
_entity_poly.pdbx_strand_id
1 'polypeptide(L)'
;MHPAKVQLRGFGGREIENLLKATNAEVLKVKEGVDLYFSDVNDARFFISKLKRIFRVRIKMSTESMGFKSRGKYLFVYCLRREK
;
A
#
# COMPACT_ATOMS: atom_id res chain seq x y z
N MET A 1 -1.35 14.56 5.36
CA MET A 1 -2.46 13.59 5.44
C MET A 1 -2.37 12.72 4.19
N HIS A 2 -2.26 11.40 4.36
CA HIS A 2 -2.11 10.47 3.24
C HIS A 2 -3.48 9.98 2.78
N PRO A 3 -3.86 10.14 1.49
CA PRO A 3 -5.13 9.63 0.98
C PRO A 3 -5.10 8.12 0.70
N ALA A 4 -3.94 7.48 0.63
CA ALA A 4 -3.83 6.04 0.38
C ALA A 4 -2.74 5.35 1.21
N LYS A 5 -3.01 4.11 1.60
CA LYS A 5 -2.08 3.19 2.25
C LYS A 5 -2.05 1.86 1.50
N VAL A 6 -0.85 1.36 1.19
CA VAL A 6 -0.62 0.04 0.61
C VAL A 6 0.08 -0.83 1.64
N GLN A 7 -0.57 -1.92 2.03
CA GLN A 7 -0.04 -2.88 2.97
C GLN A 7 0.55 -4.06 2.21
N LEU A 8 1.85 -4.28 2.34
CA LEU A 8 2.54 -5.44 1.77
C LEU A 8 2.66 -6.52 2.84
N ARG A 9 2.12 -7.70 2.56
CA ARG A 9 2.11 -8.86 3.47
C ARG A 9 2.59 -10.12 2.75
N GLY A 10 3.39 -10.93 3.42
CA GLY A 10 3.92 -12.18 2.86
C GLY A 10 5.06 -12.01 1.84
N PHE A 11 5.69 -10.83 1.80
CA PHE A 11 6.89 -10.57 0.99
C PHE A 11 8.15 -10.84 1.81
N GLY A 12 9.22 -11.33 1.17
CA GLY A 12 10.51 -11.52 1.82
C GLY A 12 11.23 -10.18 2.08
N GLY A 13 12.16 -10.16 3.05
CA GLY A 13 12.88 -8.93 3.43
C GLY A 13 13.60 -8.26 2.25
N ARG A 14 14.31 -9.04 1.44
CA ARG A 14 15.02 -8.53 0.24
C ARG A 14 14.07 -7.94 -0.82
N GLU A 15 12.88 -8.51 -0.93
CA GLU A 15 11.87 -8.06 -1.90
C GLU A 15 11.25 -6.74 -1.44
N ILE A 16 10.95 -6.64 -0.15
CA ILE A 16 10.50 -5.40 0.48
C ILE A 16 11.55 -4.31 0.25
N GLU A 17 12.82 -4.54 0.57
CA GLU A 17 13.89 -3.55 0.38
C GLU A 17 13.98 -3.03 -1.06
N ASN A 18 13.90 -3.92 -2.05
CA ASN A 18 13.90 -3.53 -3.45
C ASN A 18 12.67 -2.69 -3.83
N LEU A 19 11.49 -3.03 -3.29
CA LEU A 19 10.26 -2.28 -3.50
C LEU A 19 10.31 -0.90 -2.85
N LEU A 20 10.91 -0.80 -1.66
CA LEU A 20 11.09 0.48 -0.95
C LEU A 20 11.99 1.45 -1.71
N LYS A 21 13.03 0.94 -2.39
CA LYS A 21 13.89 1.78 -3.27
C LYS A 21 13.15 2.35 -4.47
N ALA A 22 12.02 1.77 -4.86
CA ALA A 22 11.25 2.14 -6.04
C ALA A 22 10.08 3.09 -5.74
N THR A 23 9.93 3.58 -4.51
CA THR A 23 8.81 4.43 -4.09
C THR A 23 9.26 5.55 -3.14
N ASN A 24 8.58 6.69 -3.22
CA ASN A 24 8.76 7.82 -2.31
C ASN A 24 7.72 7.82 -1.15
N ALA A 25 7.01 6.69 -0.98
CA ALA A 25 6.02 6.54 0.08
C ALA A 25 6.67 6.54 1.47
N GLU A 26 5.94 7.05 2.47
CA GLU A 26 6.34 6.92 3.86
C GLU A 26 6.16 5.46 4.31
N VAL A 27 7.20 4.90 4.92
CA VAL A 27 7.29 3.47 5.22
C VAL A 27 7.13 3.24 6.71
N LEU A 28 6.14 2.44 7.09
CA LEU A 28 5.97 1.92 8.44
C LEU A 28 6.19 0.41 8.44
N LYS A 29 7.25 -0.05 9.13
CA LYS A 29 7.50 -1.48 9.34
C LYS A 29 6.55 -2.01 10.41
N VAL A 30 5.90 -3.14 10.13
CA VAL A 30 5.00 -3.83 11.05
C VAL A 30 5.38 -5.31 11.14
N LYS A 31 4.91 -6.03 12.16
CA LYS A 31 5.29 -7.43 12.39
C LYS A 31 5.09 -8.34 11.17
N GLU A 32 4.05 -8.07 10.36
CA GLU A 32 3.66 -8.93 9.23
C GLU A 32 4.12 -8.42 7.86
N GLY A 33 4.92 -7.34 7.82
CA GLY A 33 5.40 -6.74 6.57
C GLY A 33 5.59 -5.23 6.67
N VAL A 34 5.11 -4.49 5.67
CA VAL A 34 5.24 -3.02 5.64
C VAL A 34 3.96 -2.35 5.21
N ASP A 35 3.71 -1.16 5.76
CA ASP A 35 2.66 -0.25 5.33
C ASP A 35 3.31 0.95 4.65
N LEU A 36 2.87 1.24 3.43
CA LEU A 36 3.36 2.33 2.59
C LEU A 36 2.26 3.39 2.49
N TYR A 37 2.54 4.58 2.99
CA TYR A 37 1.60 5.70 2.95
C TYR A 37 1.96 6.63 1.78
N PHE A 38 0.99 6.84 0.90
CA PHE A 38 1.14 7.64 -0.30
C PHE A 38 0.39 8.96 -0.15
N SER A 39 1.02 10.04 -0.58
CA SER A 39 0.44 11.39 -0.65
C SER A 39 -0.56 11.54 -1.81
N ASP A 40 -0.49 10.70 -2.84
CA ASP A 40 -1.45 10.60 -3.95
C ASP A 40 -1.97 9.16 -4.12
N VAL A 41 -3.28 9.03 -4.33
CA VAL A 41 -3.93 7.75 -4.64
C VAL A 41 -3.45 7.18 -5.97
N ASN A 42 -3.10 8.03 -6.94
CA ASN A 42 -2.59 7.59 -8.24
C ASN A 42 -1.22 6.93 -8.13
N ASP A 43 -0.33 7.45 -7.29
CA ASP A 43 0.97 6.82 -7.02
C ASP A 43 0.79 5.44 -6.39
N ALA A 44 -0.15 5.31 -5.44
CA ALA A 44 -0.48 4.02 -4.85
C ALA A 44 -0.99 3.03 -5.91
N ARG A 45 -1.89 3.45 -6.81
CA ARG A 45 -2.42 2.60 -7.90
C ARG A 45 -1.34 2.20 -8.90
N PHE A 46 -0.45 3.12 -9.25
CA PHE A 46 0.67 2.85 -10.13
C PHE A 46 1.64 1.84 -9.52
N PHE A 47 1.96 2.01 -8.23
CA PHE A 47 2.78 1.06 -7.47
C PHE A 47 2.14 -0.33 -7.42
N ILE A 48 0.84 -0.41 -7.13
CA ILE A 48 0.07 -1.68 -7.15
C ILE A 48 0.12 -2.32 -8.54
N SER A 49 -0.02 -1.53 -9.59
CA SER A 49 -0.01 -2.02 -10.97
C SER A 49 1.35 -2.60 -11.36
N LYS A 50 2.45 -1.98 -10.91
CA LYS A 50 3.81 -2.54 -11.03
C LYS A 50 3.94 -3.86 -10.27
N LEU A 51 3.47 -3.90 -9.02
CA LEU A 51 3.53 -5.10 -8.18
C LEU A 51 2.78 -6.29 -8.80
N LYS A 52 1.60 -6.07 -9.37
CA LYS A 52 0.83 -7.10 -10.08
C LYS A 52 1.56 -7.72 -11.26
N ARG A 53 2.45 -6.96 -11.92
CA ARG A 53 3.22 -7.45 -13.07
C ARG A 53 4.40 -8.31 -12.65
N ILE A 54 4.98 -8.03 -11.48
CA ILE A 54 6.19 -8.69 -11.00
C ILE A 54 5.83 -9.93 -10.17
N PHE A 55 4.75 -9.87 -9.38
CA PHE A 55 4.39 -10.90 -8.41
C PHE A 55 2.93 -11.34 -8.58
N ARG A 56 2.67 -12.63 -8.31
CA ARG A 56 1.31 -13.12 -8.07
C ARG A 56 0.85 -12.63 -6.70
N VAL A 57 -0.10 -11.70 -6.69
CA VAL A 57 -0.59 -11.06 -5.48
C VAL A 57 -2.11 -11.05 -5.44
N ARG A 58 -2.66 -11.39 -4.27
CA ARG A 58 -4.06 -11.18 -3.94
C ARG A 58 -4.22 -9.78 -3.38
N ILE A 59 -5.22 -9.04 -3.88
CA ILE A 59 -5.50 -7.67 -3.44
C ILE A 59 -6.86 -7.60 -2.78
N LYS A 60 -6.90 -7.03 -1.58
CA LYS A 60 -8.14 -6.60 -0.92
C LYS A 60 -8.11 -5.09 -0.77
N MET A 61 -9.19 -4.42 -1.17
CA MET A 61 -9.34 -2.98 -1.00
C MET A 61 -10.40 -2.69 0.06
N SER A 62 -10.16 -1.68 0.88
CA SER A 62 -11.11 -1.11 1.83
C SER A 62 -10.93 0.39 1.93
N THR A 63 -11.90 1.07 2.52
CA THR A 63 -11.82 2.50 2.82
C THR A 63 -12.01 2.72 4.31
N GLU A 64 -11.15 3.54 4.90
CA GLU A 64 -11.27 3.97 6.30
C GLU A 64 -11.75 5.43 6.32
N SER A 65 -12.81 5.73 7.08
CA SER A 65 -13.30 7.10 7.24
C SER A 65 -12.42 7.85 8.23
N MET A 66 -11.84 9.00 7.84
CA MET A 66 -11.00 9.81 8.73
C MET A 66 -11.77 10.85 9.58
N GLY A 67 -13.08 10.64 9.81
CA GLY A 67 -13.93 11.50 10.66
C GLY A 67 -14.86 12.45 9.88
N PHE A 68 -16.04 12.73 10.45
CA PHE A 68 -17.16 13.45 9.82
C PHE A 68 -17.12 14.99 10.01
N LYS A 69 -17.31 15.74 8.91
CA LYS A 69 -18.24 16.91 8.74
C LYS A 69 -17.97 17.79 7.51
N SER A 70 -17.01 17.45 6.65
CA SER A 70 -16.92 18.01 5.30
C SER A 70 -16.50 16.94 4.29
N ARG A 71 -16.80 17.14 3.00
CA ARG A 71 -16.68 16.16 1.89
C ARG A 71 -15.53 15.14 2.07
N GLY A 72 -15.90 13.94 2.50
CA GLY A 72 -15.33 12.66 2.05
C GLY A 72 -13.81 12.52 2.08
N LYS A 73 -13.17 12.80 3.23
CA LYS A 73 -11.78 12.41 3.44
C LYS A 73 -11.70 10.94 3.82
N TYR A 74 -11.62 10.08 2.80
CA TYR A 74 -11.41 8.64 2.94
C TYR A 74 -9.93 8.30 2.80
N LEU A 75 -9.45 7.38 3.63
CA LEU A 75 -8.18 6.70 3.42
C LEU A 75 -8.43 5.44 2.60
N PHE A 76 -7.87 5.36 1.40
CA PHE A 76 -7.90 4.16 0.60
C PHE A 76 -6.87 3.16 1.11
N VAL A 77 -7.30 1.98 1.53
CA VAL A 77 -6.43 0.93 2.05
C VAL A 77 -6.39 -0.23 1.07
N TYR A 78 -5.19 -0.56 0.60
CA TYR A 78 -4.94 -1.68 -0.30
C TYR A 78 -4.06 -2.71 0.41
N CYS A 79 -4.62 -3.88 0.72
CA CYS A 79 -3.87 -4.99 1.29
C CYS A 79 -3.44 -5.96 0.18
N LEU A 80 -2.13 -6.04 -0.06
CA LEU A 80 -1.51 -6.92 -1.03
C LEU A 80 -0.85 -8.08 -0.29
N ARG A 81 -1.35 -9.29 -0.55
CA ARG A 81 -0.78 -10.53 -0.04
C ARG A 81 -0.16 -11.31 -1.18
N ARG A 82 1.11 -11.70 -1.02
CA ARG A 82 1.76 -12.58 -1.99
C ARG A 82 1.14 -13.97 -1.96
N GLU A 83 0.83 -14.49 -3.14
CA GLU A 83 0.51 -15.90 -3.32
C GLU A 83 1.82 -16.63 -3.64
N LYS A 84 2.11 -17.70 -2.88
CA LYS A 84 3.32 -18.52 -3.05
C LYS A 84 3.07 -19.61 -4.07
#